data_AF-R4WWV3-F1
#
_entry.id   AF-R4WWV3-F1
#
_cell.length_a   1.000
_cell.length_b   1.000
_cell.length_c   1.000
_cell.angle_alpha   90.00
_cell.angle_beta   90.00
_cell.angle_gamma   90.00
#
_symmetry.space_group_name_H-M   'P 1'
#
loop_
_entity.id
_entity.type
_entity.pdbx_description
1 polymer ?
#
loop_
_entity_poly.entity_id
_entity_poly.type
_entity_poly.pdbx_seq_one_letter_code
_entity_poly.pdbx_strand_id
1 'polypeptide(L)'
;MADFLTDTAGLNIFSKDATDAAYRGAICSAPFMHSLERVHGVTRGLHELFSLLRNNETQRLNYEDRDDGDDVAPPFSFDSIDNFMPLGAAVCELLQGDIERLARWADMRAESAADEAHAPSVSRRGRKAKDSSAEAEHG
;
A
#
# COMPACT_ATOMS: atom_id res chain seq x y z
N MET A 1 16.62 -26.64 -7.85
CA MET A 1 15.39 -25.99 -7.35
C MET A 1 15.82 -24.74 -6.64
N ALA A 2 15.68 -23.58 -7.30
CA ALA A 2 15.92 -22.30 -6.65
C ALA A 2 14.81 -22.11 -5.61
N ASP A 3 15.23 -21.82 -4.40
CA ASP A 3 14.39 -21.72 -3.23
C ASP A 3 13.63 -20.38 -3.32
N PHE A 4 12.40 -20.43 -3.83
CA PHE A 4 11.50 -19.29 -4.06
C PHE A 4 11.30 -18.43 -2.79
N LEU A 5 11.64 -18.97 -1.62
CA LEU A 5 11.55 -18.30 -0.32
C LEU A 5 12.80 -17.47 0.04
N THR A 6 13.94 -17.65 -0.65
CA THR A 6 15.19 -16.89 -0.36
C THR A 6 15.48 -15.77 -1.36
N ASP A 7 14.66 -15.60 -2.41
CA ASP A 7 14.69 -14.39 -3.24
C ASP A 7 13.96 -13.22 -2.55
N THR A 8 14.39 -12.92 -1.31
CA THR A 8 13.95 -11.75 -0.56
C THR A 8 14.55 -10.45 -1.10
N ALA A 9 15.41 -10.53 -2.12
CA ALA A 9 15.93 -9.38 -2.84
C ALA A 9 14.81 -8.56 -3.53
N GLY A 10 13.65 -9.16 -3.82
CA GLY A 10 12.47 -8.47 -4.34
C GLY A 10 11.49 -7.93 -3.28
N LEU A 11 11.68 -8.24 -1.99
CA LEU A 11 10.70 -7.95 -0.94
C LEU A 11 11.00 -6.70 -0.08
N ASN A 12 12.20 -6.12 -0.21
CA ASN A 12 12.52 -4.84 0.43
C ASN A 12 12.14 -3.67 -0.47
N ILE A 13 10.84 -3.48 -0.67
CA ILE A 13 10.29 -2.32 -1.37
C ILE A 13 10.55 -1.02 -0.58
N PHE A 14 10.60 -1.08 0.75
CA PHE A 14 10.90 0.05 1.61
C PHE A 14 12.40 0.15 1.88
N SER A 15 12.97 1.35 1.83
CA SER A 15 14.36 1.55 2.23
C SER A 15 14.55 1.31 3.73
N LYS A 16 15.81 1.08 4.11
CA LYS A 16 16.20 1.00 5.52
C LYS A 16 15.88 2.30 6.26
N ASP A 17 16.09 3.45 5.62
CA ASP A 17 15.86 4.76 6.23
C ASP A 17 14.36 5.02 6.48
N ALA A 18 13.49 4.63 5.54
CA ALA A 18 12.04 4.64 5.75
C ALA A 18 11.60 3.72 6.90
N THR A 19 12.22 2.55 6.99
CA THR A 19 11.95 1.60 8.08
C THR A 19 12.38 2.17 9.43
N ASP A 20 13.59 2.70 9.53
CA ASP A 20 14.12 3.30 10.76
C ASP A 20 13.33 4.55 11.17
N ALA A 21 12.91 5.39 10.21
CA ALA A 21 12.07 6.55 10.46
C ALA A 21 10.67 6.16 10.95
N ALA A 22 10.07 5.10 10.38
CA ALA A 22 8.80 4.56 10.86
C ALA A 22 8.92 4.01 12.29
N TYR A 23 9.98 3.26 12.61
CA TYR A 23 10.24 2.76 13.98
C TYR A 23 10.37 3.87 15.02
N ARG A 24 10.92 5.02 14.62
CA ARG A 24 11.06 6.21 15.48
C ARG A 24 9.78 7.05 15.56
N GLY A 25 8.71 6.67 14.86
CA GLY A 25 7.47 7.45 14.78
C GLY A 25 7.61 8.76 13.99
N ALA A 26 8.65 8.90 13.17
CA ALA A 26 8.90 10.10 12.38
C ALA A 26 8.04 10.17 11.11
N ILE A 27 7.38 9.07 10.74
CA ILE A 27 6.48 8.98 9.57
C ILE A 27 5.09 8.57 10.05
N CYS A 28 4.05 9.23 9.53
CA CYS A 28 2.67 8.90 9.85
C CYS A 28 2.29 7.50 9.34
N SER A 29 1.66 6.67 10.18
CA SER A 29 1.22 5.32 9.83
C SER A 29 -0.08 5.28 9.01
N ALA A 30 -0.84 6.38 8.92
CA ALA A 30 -2.15 6.40 8.24
C ALA A 30 -2.11 5.96 6.76
N PRO A 31 -1.12 6.36 5.93
CA PRO A 31 -1.01 5.89 4.54
C PRO A 31 -0.71 4.39 4.43
N PHE A 32 0.01 3.83 5.41
CA PHE A 32 0.24 2.38 5.49
C PHE A 32 -1.03 1.63 5.84
N MET A 33 -1.78 2.10 6.84
CA MET A 33 -3.07 1.49 7.22
C MET A 33 -4.05 1.50 6.06
N HIS A 34 -4.17 2.63 5.35
CA HIS A 34 -5.02 2.72 4.17
C HIS A 34 -4.61 1.74 3.06
N SER A 35 -3.30 1.55 2.85
CA SER A 35 -2.80 0.61 1.85
C SER A 35 -3.06 -0.85 2.26
N LEU A 36 -2.92 -1.19 3.55
CA LEU A 36 -3.27 -2.52 4.07
C LEU A 36 -4.77 -2.80 3.93
N GLU A 37 -5.63 -1.83 4.20
CA GLU A 37 -7.08 -1.96 3.99
C GLU A 37 -7.41 -2.25 2.51
N ARG A 38 -6.73 -1.55 1.59
CA ARG A 38 -6.90 -1.79 0.14
C ARG A 38 -6.40 -3.17 -0.28
N VAL A 39 -5.22 -3.60 0.18
CA VAL A 39 -4.69 -4.96 -0.06
C VAL A 39 -5.69 -6.00 0.45
N HIS A 40 -6.21 -5.80 1.66
CA HIS A 40 -7.17 -6.73 2.26
C HIS A 40 -8.47 -6.80 1.45
N GLY A 41 -9.01 -5.66 1.03
CA GLY A 41 -10.20 -5.59 0.18
C GLY A 41 -10.00 -6.28 -1.17
N VAL A 42 -8.86 -6.03 -1.84
CA VAL A 42 -8.49 -6.70 -3.10
C VAL A 42 -8.38 -8.21 -2.91
N THR A 43 -7.68 -8.66 -1.86
CA THR A 43 -7.49 -10.09 -1.58
C THR A 43 -8.83 -10.79 -1.35
N ARG A 44 -9.74 -10.14 -0.62
CA ARG A 44 -11.09 -10.64 -0.42
C ARG A 44 -11.89 -10.72 -1.72
N GLY A 45 -11.84 -9.69 -2.55
CA GLY A 45 -12.52 -9.68 -3.86
C GLY A 45 -12.00 -10.78 -4.80
N LEU A 46 -10.68 -10.99 -4.84
CA LEU A 46 -10.06 -12.08 -5.60
C LEU A 46 -10.48 -13.45 -5.05
N HIS A 47 -10.58 -13.60 -3.73
CA HIS A 47 -11.05 -14.84 -3.11
C HIS A 47 -12.50 -15.16 -3.50
N GLU A 48 -13.39 -14.16 -3.46
CA GLU A 48 -14.78 -14.30 -3.90
C GLU A 48 -14.86 -14.64 -5.40
N LEU A 49 -14.02 -14.01 -6.22
CA LEU A 49 -13.92 -14.30 -7.66
C LEU A 49 -13.49 -15.74 -7.95
N PHE A 50 -12.41 -16.23 -7.32
CA PHE A 50 -11.97 -17.61 -7.51
C PHE A 50 -12.99 -18.62 -6.99
N SER A 51 -13.70 -18.29 -5.91
CA SER A 51 -14.79 -19.12 -5.40
C SER A 51 -15.93 -19.21 -6.41
N LEU A 52 -16.29 -18.10 -7.05
CA LEU A 52 -17.29 -18.06 -8.13
C LEU A 52 -16.86 -18.88 -9.34
N LEU A 53 -15.61 -18.76 -9.79
CA LEU A 53 -15.07 -19.54 -10.90
C LEU A 53 -15.08 -21.05 -10.61
N ARG A 54 -14.69 -21.46 -9.40
CA ARG A 54 -14.74 -22.86 -8.97
C ARG A 54 -16.16 -23.41 -8.92
N ASN A 55 -17.10 -22.63 -8.38
CA ASN A 55 -18.51 -23.03 -8.32
C ASN A 55 -19.09 -23.14 -9.72
N ASN A 56 -18.71 -22.23 -10.61
CA ASN A 56 -19.15 -22.25 -11.99
C ASN A 56 -18.66 -23.50 -12.74
N GLU A 57 -17.40 -23.92 -12.54
CA GLU A 57 -16.88 -25.16 -13.11
C GLU A 57 -17.63 -26.39 -12.57
N THR A 58 -17.94 -26.40 -11.27
CA THR A 58 -18.76 -27.47 -10.68
C THR A 58 -20.17 -27.50 -11.29
N GLN A 59 -20.75 -26.33 -11.52
CA GLN A 59 -22.05 -26.20 -12.18
C GLN A 59 -22.01 -26.64 -13.64
N ARG A 60 -20.91 -26.38 -14.36
CA ARG A 60 -20.71 -26.84 -15.74
C ARG A 60 -20.77 -28.37 -15.82
N LEU A 61 -20.06 -29.07 -14.93
CA LEU A 61 -20.08 -30.53 -14.85
C LEU A 61 -21.50 -31.05 -14.56
N ASN A 62 -22.19 -30.47 -13.57
CA ASN A 62 -23.56 -30.86 -13.24
C ASN A 62 -24.57 -30.57 -14.37
N TYR A 63 -24.34 -29.51 -15.15
CA TYR A 63 -25.19 -29.15 -16.29
C TYR A 63 -24.97 -30.07 -17.48
N GLU A 64 -23.74 -30.57 -17.67
CA GLU A 64 -23.40 -31.56 -18.71
C GLU A 64 -23.99 -32.94 -18.40
N ASP A 65 -24.05 -33.32 -17.12
CA ASP A 65 -24.56 -34.62 -16.65
C ASP A 65 -26.08 -34.66 -16.38
N ARG A 66 -26.81 -33.58 -16.65
CA ARG A 66 -28.24 -33.47 -16.30
C ARG A 66 -29.14 -34.30 -17.22
N ASP A 67 -30.22 -34.85 -16.67
CA ASP A 67 -31.26 -35.49 -17.46
C ASP A 67 -32.16 -34.46 -18.17
N ASP A 68 -32.75 -34.84 -19.30
CA ASP A 68 -33.74 -34.03 -20.00
C ASP A 68 -34.98 -33.82 -19.11
N GLY A 69 -35.10 -32.61 -18.55
CA GLY A 69 -36.19 -32.23 -17.64
C GLY A 69 -35.73 -31.69 -16.29
N ASP A 70 -34.46 -31.84 -15.96
CA ASP A 70 -33.90 -31.27 -14.72
C ASP A 70 -33.73 -29.75 -14.82
N ASP A 71 -34.24 -29.03 -13.82
CA ASP A 71 -34.15 -27.58 -13.71
C ASP A 71 -32.79 -27.16 -13.12
N VAL A 72 -31.72 -27.45 -13.86
CA VAL A 72 -30.35 -27.02 -13.53
C VAL A 72 -30.04 -25.74 -14.30
N ALA A 73 -29.68 -24.68 -13.56
CA ALA A 73 -29.26 -23.42 -14.14
C ALA A 73 -27.97 -23.58 -14.98
N PRO A 74 -27.85 -22.90 -16.14
CA PRO A 74 -26.65 -22.98 -16.96
C PRO A 74 -25.45 -22.28 -16.29
N PRO A 75 -24.22 -22.77 -16.52
CA PRO A 75 -23.01 -22.07 -16.11
C PRO A 75 -22.84 -20.75 -16.88
N PHE A 76 -22.01 -19.85 -16.33
CA PHE A 76 -21.44 -18.72 -17.07
C PHE A 76 -20.75 -19.18 -18.36
N SER A 77 -20.83 -18.34 -19.38
CA SER A 77 -20.14 -18.55 -20.65
C SER A 77 -18.61 -18.51 -20.47
N PHE A 78 -17.88 -19.27 -21.30
CA PHE A 78 -16.41 -19.23 -21.36
C PHE A 78 -15.88 -17.80 -21.55
N ASP A 79 -16.52 -16.99 -22.39
CA ASP A 79 -16.15 -15.59 -22.60
C ASP A 79 -16.21 -14.77 -21.31
N SER A 80 -17.16 -15.06 -20.41
CA SER A 80 -17.25 -14.39 -19.11
C SER A 80 -16.12 -14.82 -18.18
N ILE A 81 -15.74 -16.10 -18.20
CA ILE A 81 -14.66 -16.68 -17.40
C ILE A 81 -13.30 -16.14 -17.84
N ASP A 82 -13.06 -16.12 -19.15
CA ASP A 82 -11.80 -15.66 -19.75
C ASP A 82 -11.53 -14.17 -19.47
N ASN A 83 -12.57 -13.37 -19.20
CA ASN A 83 -12.42 -11.98 -18.79
C ASN A 83 -12.03 -11.81 -17.31
N PHE A 84 -12.29 -12.80 -16.45
CA PHE A 84 -12.00 -12.69 -15.02
C PHE A 84 -10.51 -12.88 -14.68
N MET A 85 -9.78 -13.69 -15.46
CA MET A 85 -8.35 -13.91 -15.23
C MET A 85 -7.49 -12.67 -15.55
N PRO A 86 -7.66 -12.00 -16.70
CA PRO A 86 -7.01 -10.71 -16.98
C PRO A 86 -7.39 -9.63 -15.98
N LEU A 87 -8.65 -9.62 -15.51
CA LEU A 87 -9.09 -8.69 -14.47
C LEU A 87 -8.32 -8.90 -13.16
N GLY A 88 -8.15 -10.16 -12.74
CA GLY A 88 -7.35 -10.50 -11.56
C GLY A 88 -5.89 -10.05 -11.71
N ALA A 89 -5.28 -10.30 -12.87
CA ALA A 89 -3.92 -9.86 -13.16
C ALA A 89 -3.78 -8.34 -13.09
N ALA A 90 -4.67 -7.59 -13.75
CA ALA A 90 -4.66 -6.13 -13.75
C ALA A 90 -4.82 -5.55 -12.34
N VAL A 91 -5.65 -6.16 -11.49
CA VAL A 91 -5.82 -5.75 -10.09
C VAL A 91 -4.53 -5.97 -9.29
N CYS A 92 -3.84 -7.09 -9.48
CA CYS A 92 -2.56 -7.35 -8.84
C CYS A 92 -1.47 -6.35 -9.29
N GLU A 93 -1.40 -6.02 -10.58
CA GLU A 93 -0.46 -5.02 -11.10
C GLU A 93 -0.73 -3.62 -10.52
N LEU A 94 -2.00 -3.22 -10.43
CA LEU A 94 -2.39 -1.95 -9.79
C LEU A 94 -1.98 -1.92 -8.31
N LEU A 95 -2.15 -3.03 -7.60
CA LEU A 95 -1.79 -3.14 -6.20
C LEU A 95 -0.27 -3.04 -6.00
N GLN A 96 0.51 -3.71 -6.85
CA GLN A 96 1.96 -3.59 -6.84
C GLN A 96 2.38 -2.13 -7.05
N GLY A 97 1.81 -1.45 -8.06
CA GLY A 97 2.11 -0.04 -8.32
C GLY A 97 1.75 0.89 -7.16
N ASP A 98 0.69 0.58 -6.41
CA ASP A 98 0.33 1.32 -5.19
C ASP A 98 1.33 1.11 -4.05
N ILE A 99 1.80 -0.11 -3.83
CA ILE A 99 2.81 -0.42 -2.81
C ILE A 99 4.13 0.28 -3.16
N GLU A 100 4.55 0.28 -4.42
CA GLU A 100 5.74 1.01 -4.88
C GLU A 100 5.61 2.53 -4.70
N ARG A 101 4.42 3.09 -4.96
CA ARG A 101 4.14 4.51 -4.70
C ARG A 101 4.24 4.84 -3.21
N LEU A 102 3.69 3.99 -2.34
CA LEU A 102 3.76 4.17 -0.89
C LEU A 102 5.22 4.12 -0.40
N ALA A 103 6.02 3.22 -0.97
CA ALA A 103 7.42 3.09 -0.62
C ALA A 103 8.24 4.33 -0.97
N ARG A 104 8.11 4.82 -2.21
CA ARG A 104 8.72 6.08 -2.63
C ARG A 104 8.29 7.25 -1.74
N TRP A 105 7.02 7.30 -1.35
CA TRP A 105 6.52 8.32 -0.42
C TRP A 105 7.17 8.21 0.96
N ALA A 106 7.33 7.00 1.49
CA ALA A 106 7.95 6.75 2.78
C ALA A 106 9.44 7.14 2.76
N ASP A 107 10.15 6.81 1.68
CA ASP A 107 11.56 7.17 1.50
C ASP A 107 11.76 8.70 1.48
N MET A 108 10.99 9.44 0.68
CA MET A 108 11.05 10.92 0.65
C MET A 108 10.77 11.55 2.03
N ARG A 109 9.87 10.94 2.81
CA ARG A 109 9.56 11.40 4.17
C ARG A 109 10.68 11.11 5.16
N ALA A 110 11.35 9.98 5.02
CA ALA A 110 12.50 9.63 5.84
C ALA A 110 13.67 10.60 5.61
N GLU A 111 13.96 10.92 4.34
CA GLU A 111 14.96 11.91 3.94
C GLU A 111 14.63 13.29 4.55
N SER A 112 13.38 13.75 4.40
CA SER A 112 12.95 15.05 4.94
C SER A 112 13.09 15.11 6.47
N ALA A 113 12.74 14.02 7.17
CA ALA A 113 12.88 13.95 8.62
C ALA A 113 14.35 13.92 9.08
N ALA A 114 15.24 13.32 8.29
CA ALA A 114 16.67 13.34 8.55
C ALA A 114 17.26 14.75 8.38
N ASP A 115 16.84 15.48 7.35
CA ASP A 115 17.26 16.86 7.09
C ASP A 115 16.79 17.83 8.18
N GLU A 116 15.55 17.69 8.66
CA GLU A 116 15.03 18.47 9.79
C GLU A 116 15.83 18.21 11.09
N ALA A 117 16.29 16.98 11.31
CA ALA A 117 17.13 16.64 12.46
C ALA A 117 18.56 17.19 12.36
N HIS A 118 19.06 17.44 11.15
CA HIS A 118 20.42 17.96 10.90
C HIS A 118 20.48 19.48 10.70
N ALA A 119 19.33 20.16 10.59
CA ALA A 119 19.30 21.62 10.50
C ALA A 119 19.87 22.26 11.78
N PRO A 120 20.96 23.05 11.70
CA PRO A 120 21.52 23.71 12.87
C PRO A 120 20.49 24.68 13.42
N SER A 121 20.19 24.57 14.73
CA SER A 121 19.29 25.49 15.42
C SER A 121 19.76 26.93 15.18
N VAL A 122 19.06 27.66 14.31
CA VAL A 122 19.32 29.09 14.12
C VAL A 122 18.81 29.77 15.38
N SER A 123 19.76 29.97 16.28
CA SER A 123 19.67 30.68 17.55
C SER A 123 18.76 31.90 17.45
N ARG A 124 17.51 31.77 17.93
CA ARG A 124 16.68 32.91 18.38
C ARG A 124 17.27 33.50 19.66
N ARG A 125 18.52 33.97 19.62
CA ARG A 125 19.17 34.66 20.74
C ARG A 125 19.78 35.96 20.23
N GLY A 126 18.91 36.89 19.85
CA GLY A 126 19.34 38.17 19.29
C GLY A 126 18.21 39.19 19.16
N ARG A 127 17.29 39.26 20.13
CA ARG A 127 16.25 40.31 20.11
C ARG A 127 15.73 40.71 21.50
N LYS A 128 16.62 40.91 22.48
CA LYS A 128 16.33 41.68 23.71
C LYS A 128 17.65 42.16 24.34
N ALA A 129 18.34 43.08 23.66
CA ALA A 129 19.45 43.85 24.22
C ALA A 129 19.55 45.18 23.48
N LYS A 130 18.45 45.94 23.46
CA LYS A 130 18.46 47.30 22.89
C LYS A 130 17.34 48.22 23.43
N ASP A 131 16.87 47.99 24.66
CA ASP A 131 15.86 48.85 25.31
C ASP A 131 16.26 49.30 26.73
N SER A 132 17.54 49.21 27.10
CA SER A 132 18.01 49.60 28.43
C SER A 132 19.27 50.47 28.34
N SER A 133 19.21 51.56 27.56
CA SER A 133 20.19 52.66 27.56
C SER A 133 19.61 53.88 26.85
N ALA A 134 18.52 54.45 27.37
CA ALA A 134 18.04 55.78 27.00
C ALA A 134 17.08 56.33 28.08
N GLU A 135 17.51 56.37 29.34
CA GLU A 135 16.84 57.18 30.38
C GLU A 135 17.83 57.40 31.54
N ALA A 136 18.90 58.10 31.23
CA ALA A 136 19.69 58.85 32.20
C ALA A 136 20.21 60.09 31.47
N GLU A 137 20.06 61.24 32.12
CA GLU A 137 20.58 62.58 31.74
C GLU A 137 19.70 63.44 30.81
N HIS A 138 18.78 64.20 31.41
CA HIS A 138 18.90 65.66 31.60
C HIS A 138 17.54 66.35 31.76
N GLY A 139 17.43 67.23 32.79
CA GLY A 139 16.49 68.35 32.81
C GLY A 139 15.46 68.32 33.91
#